data_AF-A0ABD0Q6W0-F1
#
_entry.id   AF-A0ABD0Q6W0-F1
#
_cell.length_a   1.000
_cell.length_b   1.000
_cell.length_c   1.000
_cell.angle_alpha   90.00
_cell.angle_beta   90.00
_cell.angle_gamma   90.00
#
_symmetry.space_group_name_H-M   'P 1'
#
loop_
_entity.id
_entity.type
_entity.pdbx_description
1 polymer ?
#
loop_
_entity_poly.entity_id
_entity_poly.type
_entity_poly.pdbx_seq_one_letter_code
_entity_poly.pdbx_strand_id
1 'polypeptide(L)' 'VSNLLVEHGSPEGCVFRSVEEWLEAIKMGRYTELFMESGYTSLEVVTQMTL' A
#
# COMPACT_ATOMS: atom_id res chain seq x y z
N VAL A 1 22.27 -10.38 -23.54
CA VAL A 1 21.63 -9.09 -23.20
C VAL A 1 20.96 -9.26 -21.86
N SER A 2 21.50 -8.61 -20.84
CA SER A 2 21.12 -8.81 -19.44
C SER A 2 19.67 -8.40 -19.20
N ASN A 3 18.99 -9.21 -18.39
CA ASN A 3 17.64 -8.99 -17.89
C ASN A 3 17.48 -7.52 -17.51
N LEU A 4 16.53 -6.82 -18.14
CA LEU A 4 16.12 -5.50 -17.66
C LEU A 4 15.70 -5.72 -16.21
N LEU A 5 16.49 -5.14 -15.30
CA LEU A 5 16.19 -5.15 -13.89
C LEU A 5 14.71 -4.78 -13.78
N VAL A 6 13.97 -5.71 -13.21
CA VAL A 6 12.66 -5.50 -12.63
C VAL A 6 12.92 -4.56 -11.44
N GLU A 7 13.27 -3.30 -11.74
CA GLU A 7 13.22 -2.17 -10.82
C GLU A 7 11.73 -1.85 -10.60
N HIS A 8 10.94 -2.87 -10.27
CA HIS A 8 9.74 -2.67 -9.50
C HIS A 8 10.31 -2.24 -8.17
N GLY A 9 10.45 -0.93 -7.99
CA GLY A 9 10.88 -0.34 -6.74
C GLY A 9 10.06 -0.98 -5.65
N SER A 10 10.64 -1.96 -4.98
CA SER A 10 10.23 -2.32 -3.65
C SER A 10 10.34 -0.98 -2.94
N PRO A 11 9.26 -0.41 -2.39
CA PRO A 11 9.36 0.82 -1.62
C PRO A 11 10.15 0.47 -0.38
N GLU A 12 11.47 0.53 -0.52
CA GLU A 12 12.46 0.39 0.51
C GLU A 12 12.19 1.52 1.51
N GLY A 13 11.45 1.17 2.56
CA GLY A 13 11.37 1.97 3.76
C GLY A 13 10.15 2.89 3.91
N CYS A 14 9.13 2.83 3.05
CA CYS A 14 7.87 3.47 3.40
C CYS A 14 7.05 2.54 4.31
N VAL A 15 7.42 2.52 5.60
CA VAL A 15 6.61 1.88 6.65
C VAL A 15 5.41 2.79 6.88
N PHE A 16 4.41 2.70 6.00
CA PHE A 16 3.19 3.46 6.15
C PHE A 16 2.54 3.09 7.48
N ARG A 17 2.26 4.11 8.31
CA ARG A 17 1.70 3.90 9.66
C ARG A 17 0.20 3.58 9.60
N SER A 18 -0.47 4.00 8.53
CA SER A 18 -1.92 3.99 8.39
C SER A 18 -2.34 3.72 6.94
N VAL A 19 -3.52 3.11 6.76
CA VAL A 19 -4.09 2.85 5.43
C VAL A 19 -4.31 4.15 4.65
N GLU A 20 -4.68 5.23 5.34
CA GLU A 20 -4.81 6.57 4.77
C GLU A 20 -3.51 7.09 4.13
N GLU A 21 -2.38 6.98 4.84
CA GLU A 21 -1.08 7.46 4.37
C GLU A 21 -0.60 6.67 3.15
N TRP A 22 -0.79 5.36 3.17
CA TRP A 22 -0.53 4.50 2.01
C TRP A 22 -1.41 4.87 0.82
N LEU A 23 -2.72 5.03 1.03
CA LEU A 23 -3.66 5.41 -0.01
C LEU A 23 -3.32 6.78 -0.59
N GLU A 24 -2.96 7.76 0.22
CA GLU A 24 -2.52 9.07 -0.27
C GLU A 24 -1.25 8.96 -1.12
N ALA A 25 -0.27 8.16 -0.68
CA ALA A 25 0.98 7.93 -1.41
C ALA A 25 0.76 7.27 -2.78
N ILE A 26 -0.20 6.35 -2.90
CA ILE A 26 -0.57 5.73 -4.18
C ILE A 26 -1.68 6.49 -4.94
N LYS A 27 -2.03 7.70 -4.50
CA LYS A 27 -3.12 8.55 -5.04
C LYS A 27 -4.53 7.94 -4.99
N MET A 28 -4.73 6.99 -4.09
CA MET A 28 -6.00 6.33 -3.80
C MET A 28 -6.66 6.82 -2.50
N GLY A 29 -6.26 7.97 -1.94
CA GLY A 29 -6.79 8.50 -0.66
C GLY A 29 -8.32 8.57 -0.56
N ARG A 30 -9.03 8.66 -1.68
CA ARG A 30 -10.50 8.60 -1.74
C ARG A 30 -11.11 7.24 -1.31
N TYR A 31 -10.31 6.18 -1.25
CA TYR A 31 -10.73 4.85 -0.84
C TYR A 31 -10.54 4.62 0.65
N THR A 32 -9.96 5.55 1.40
CA THR A 32 -9.70 5.39 2.84
C THR A 32 -10.97 5.03 3.61
N GLU A 33 -12.07 5.70 3.28
CA GLU A 33 -13.37 5.45 3.91
C GLU A 33 -13.88 4.02 3.64
N LEU A 34 -13.71 3.51 2.42
CA LEU A 34 -14.09 2.14 2.06
C LEU A 34 -13.28 1.09 2.84
N PHE A 35 -11.99 1.34 3.04
CA PHE A 35 -11.15 0.48 3.86
C PHE A 35 -11.57 0.54 5.34
N MET A 36 -11.85 1.74 5.86
CA MET A 36 -12.31 1.91 7.24
C MET A 36 -13.68 1.27 7.51
N GLU A 37 -14.65 1.43 6.60
CA GLU A 37 -15.97 0.77 6.68
C GLU A 37 -15.85 -0.76 6.66
N SER A 38 -14.88 -1.28 5.92
CA SER A 38 -14.59 -2.72 5.87
C SER A 38 -13.83 -3.24 7.10
N GLY A 39 -13.44 -2.36 8.03
CA GLY A 39 -12.66 -2.70 9.22
C GLY A 39 -11.15 -2.78 8.98
N TYR A 40 -10.65 -2.35 7.81
CA TYR A 40 -9.22 -2.26 7.52
C TYR A 40 -8.65 -0.99 8.12
N THR A 41 -8.32 -1.06 9.40
CA THR A 41 -7.75 0.06 10.16
C THR A 41 -6.22 0.08 10.14
N SER A 42 -5.59 -1.00 9.70
CA SER A 42 -4.13 -1.20 9.75
C SER A 42 -3.58 -1.73 8.43
N LEU A 43 -2.40 -1.25 8.03
CA LEU A 43 -1.73 -1.73 6.81
C LEU A 43 -1.45 -3.21 6.84
N GLU A 44 -1.21 -3.77 8.03
CA GLU A 44 -0.93 -5.19 8.21
C GLU A 44 -2.01 -6.05 7.56
N VAL A 45 -3.29 -5.72 7.77
CA VAL A 45 -4.42 -6.44 7.16
C VAL A 45 -4.50 -6.21 5.65
N VAL A 46 -4.24 -4.99 5.18
CA VAL A 46 -4.26 -4.65 3.74
C VAL A 46 -3.14 -5.37 2.98
N THR A 47 -1.95 -5.47 3.59
CA THR A 47 -0.81 -6.19 3.01
C THR A 47 -1.09 -7.69 2.89
N GLN A 48 -1.86 -8.28 3.82
CA GLN A 48 -2.29 -9.68 3.72
C GLN A 48 -3.25 -9.95 2.54
N MET A 49 -4.02 -8.96 2.08
CA MET A 49 -4.89 -9.13 0.89
C MET A 49 -4.12 -9.09 -0.43
N THR A 50 -2.91 -8.52 -0.43
CA THR A 50 -2.11 -8.31 -1.65
C THR A 50 -1.11 -9.46 -1.88
N LEU A 51 -1.11 -10.49 -1.01
CA LEU A 51 -0.27 -11.70 -1.11
C LEU A 51 -1.00 -12.87 -1.78
#